data_AF-A0A959V5B8-F1
#
_entry.id   AF-A0A959V5B8-F1
#
_cell.length_a   1.000
_cell.length_b   1.000
_cell.length_c   1.000
_cell.angle_alpha   90.00
_cell.angle_beta   90.00
_cell.angle_gamma   90.00
#
_symmetry.space_group_name_H-M   'P 1'
#
loop_
_entity.id
_entity.type
_entity.pdbx_description
1 polymer ?
#
loop_
_entity_poly.entity_id
_entity_poly.type
_entity_poly.pdbx_seq_one_letter_code
_entity_poly.pdbx_strand_id
1 'polypeptide(L)'
;RDVLKREIPLAQVCMQVRQHMPHPMRLQLMHYLIGLANSDGRVEPSEEAMLRRIAHAIGISDKDLGSLSAMFRRPTADNAYQILEVDPKASDEEVKKAYRRMAMKYHPDKVGHLGEEFQQAAAEKFRKVQDAYERIAQARGIK
;
A
#
# COMPACT_ATOMS: atom_id res chain seq x y z
N ARG A 1 12.34 -28.02 10.71
CA ARG A 1 13.36 -26.97 10.49
C ARG A 1 13.95 -27.08 9.07
N ASP A 2 13.11 -27.34 8.05
CA ASP A 2 13.52 -27.58 6.64
C ASP A 2 12.69 -26.78 5.61
N VAL A 3 11.69 -26.01 6.05
CA VAL A 3 10.81 -25.23 5.15
C VAL A 3 11.56 -24.07 4.48
N LEU A 4 12.61 -23.56 5.13
CA LEU A 4 13.39 -22.39 4.69
C LEU A 4 14.41 -22.70 3.58
N LYS A 5 14.63 -23.98 3.21
CA LYS A 5 15.61 -24.40 2.20
C LYS A 5 15.00 -24.72 0.83
N ARG A 6 13.68 -24.60 0.69
CA ARG A 6 13.00 -24.86 -0.59
C ARG A 6 12.94 -23.56 -1.37
N GLU A 7 13.40 -23.59 -2.61
CA GLU A 7 13.07 -22.54 -3.57
C GLU A 7 11.55 -22.47 -3.68
N ILE A 8 10.94 -21.44 -3.09
CA ILE A 8 9.50 -21.23 -3.19
C ILE A 8 9.23 -20.84 -4.65
N PRO A 9 8.36 -21.56 -5.38
CA PRO A 9 8.06 -21.26 -6.78
C PRO A 9 7.24 -19.96 -6.86
N LEU A 10 7.92 -18.82 -6.78
CA LEU A 10 7.31 -17.50 -6.59
C LEU A 10 6.25 -17.19 -7.66
N ALA A 11 6.52 -17.57 -8.90
CA ALA A 11 5.59 -17.37 -10.01
C ALA A 11 4.27 -18.14 -9.81
N GLN A 12 4.34 -19.39 -9.35
CA GLN A 12 3.16 -20.22 -9.09
C GLN A 12 2.37 -19.68 -7.90
N VAL A 13 3.05 -19.31 -6.81
CA VAL A 13 2.42 -18.71 -5.63
C VAL A 13 1.71 -17.41 -5.98
N CYS A 14 2.37 -16.52 -6.73
CA CYS A 14 1.76 -15.26 -7.15
C CYS A 14 0.53 -15.48 -8.06
N MET A 15 0.58 -16.50 -8.94
CA MET A 15 -0.57 -16.87 -9.78
C MET A 15 -1.76 -17.34 -8.93
N GLN A 16 -1.53 -18.21 -7.96
CA GLN A 16 -2.58 -18.68 -7.05
C GLN A 16 -3.16 -17.54 -6.21
N VAL A 17 -2.31 -16.66 -5.67
CA VAL A 17 -2.75 -15.44 -4.97
C VAL A 17 -3.63 -14.60 -5.90
N ARG A 18 -3.21 -14.35 -7.14
CA ARG A 18 -4.00 -13.57 -8.09
C ARG A 18 -5.36 -14.21 -8.41
N GLN A 19 -5.42 -15.54 -8.50
CA GLN A 19 -6.65 -16.28 -8.84
C GLN A 19 -7.65 -16.36 -7.69
N HIS A 20 -7.17 -16.52 -6.45
CA HIS A 20 -8.03 -16.82 -5.30
C HIS A 20 -8.20 -15.65 -4.33
N MET A 21 -7.38 -14.61 -4.44
CA MET A 21 -7.43 -13.46 -3.55
C MET A 21 -8.06 -12.24 -4.25
N PRO A 22 -9.19 -11.71 -3.73
CA PRO A 22 -9.75 -10.45 -4.17
C PRO A 22 -8.74 -9.32 -4.08
N HIS A 23 -8.87 -8.33 -4.98
CA HIS A 23 -7.90 -7.23 -5.08
C HIS A 23 -7.63 -6.49 -3.74
N PRO A 24 -8.63 -6.18 -2.88
CA PRO A 24 -8.36 -5.54 -1.58
C PRO A 24 -7.47 -6.36 -0.65
N MET A 25 -7.62 -7.69 -0.67
CA MET A 25 -6.77 -8.60 0.11
C MET A 25 -5.35 -8.65 -0.45
N ARG A 26 -5.19 -8.59 -1.78
CA ARG A 26 -3.85 -8.51 -2.41
C ARG A 26 -3.12 -7.21 -2.07
N LEU A 27 -3.85 -6.10 -2.00
CA LEU A 27 -3.33 -4.82 -1.52
C LEU A 27 -2.89 -4.91 -0.05
N GLN A 28 -3.66 -5.60 0.80
CA GLN A 28 -3.29 -5.83 2.19
C GLN A 28 -2.05 -6.73 2.32
N LEU A 29 -1.97 -7.82 1.56
CA LEU A 29 -0.79 -8.68 1.50
C LEU A 29 0.45 -7.89 1.08
N MET A 30 0.33 -7.08 0.01
CA MET A 30 1.44 -6.26 -0.47
C MET A 30 1.88 -5.23 0.59
N HIS A 31 0.95 -4.61 1.29
CA HIS A 31 1.26 -3.70 2.40
C HIS A 31 2.09 -4.39 3.49
N TYR A 32 1.73 -5.62 3.89
CA TYR A 32 2.52 -6.39 4.85
C TYR A 32 3.92 -6.74 4.33
N LEU A 33 4.05 -7.18 3.07
CA LEU A 33 5.34 -7.51 2.48
C LEU A 33 6.29 -6.30 2.47
N ILE A 34 5.77 -5.11 2.16
CA ILE A 34 6.54 -3.87 2.21
C ILE A 34 6.94 -3.54 3.66
N GLY A 35 6.02 -3.69 4.61
CA GLY A 35 6.30 -3.47 6.03
C GLY A 35 7.40 -4.39 6.57
N LEU A 36 7.42 -5.65 6.12
CA LEU A 36 8.48 -6.61 6.45
C LEU A 36 9.82 -6.22 5.81
N ALA A 37 9.83 -5.84 4.53
CA ALA A 37 11.05 -5.37 3.87
C ALA A 37 11.59 -4.07 4.51
N ASN A 38 10.72 -3.23 5.06
CA ASN A 38 11.08 -2.00 5.73
C ASN A 38 11.33 -2.16 7.25
N SER A 39 11.33 -3.38 7.80
CA SER A 39 11.47 -3.60 9.26
C SER A 39 12.74 -2.98 9.83
N ASP A 40 13.80 -2.97 9.02
CA ASP A 40 15.12 -2.47 9.40
C ASP A 40 15.29 -0.97 9.07
N GLY A 41 14.19 -0.29 8.71
CA GLY A 41 14.13 1.14 8.44
C GLY A 41 14.59 1.57 7.04
N ARG A 42 14.99 0.62 6.19
CA ARG A 42 15.32 0.83 4.78
C ARG A 42 14.91 -0.40 3.97
N VAL A 43 14.52 -0.20 2.72
CA VAL A 43 14.29 -1.26 1.73
C VAL A 43 15.46 -1.25 0.76
N GLU A 44 16.15 -2.38 0.61
CA GLU A 44 17.30 -2.49 -0.29
C GLU A 44 16.84 -2.58 -1.77
N PRO A 45 17.68 -2.19 -2.75
CA PRO A 45 17.29 -2.23 -4.17
C PRO A 45 16.86 -3.61 -4.68
N SER A 46 17.46 -4.67 -4.14
CA SER A 46 17.09 -6.07 -4.42
C SER A 46 15.69 -6.41 -3.90
N GLU A 47 15.34 -5.92 -2.71
CA GLU A 47 14.00 -6.08 -2.12
C GLU A 47 12.96 -5.25 -2.87
N GLU A 48 13.28 -4.02 -3.26
CA GLU A 48 12.40 -3.18 -4.09
C GLU A 48 12.11 -3.87 -5.43
N ALA A 49 13.14 -4.42 -6.09
CA ALA A 49 12.98 -5.17 -7.32
C ALA A 49 12.10 -6.43 -7.12
N MET A 50 12.26 -7.12 -5.99
CA MET A 50 11.44 -8.29 -5.64
C MET A 50 9.98 -7.90 -5.38
N LEU A 51 9.73 -6.87 -4.57
CA LEU A 51 8.40 -6.35 -4.28
C LEU A 51 7.68 -5.94 -5.56
N ARG A 52 8.38 -5.27 -6.49
CA ARG A 52 7.80 -4.89 -7.79
C ARG A 52 7.41 -6.10 -8.64
N ARG A 53 8.27 -7.13 -8.70
CA ARG A 53 7.96 -8.38 -9.39
C ARG A 53 6.73 -9.08 -8.79
N ILE A 54 6.66 -9.16 -7.47
CA ILE A 54 5.50 -9.75 -6.76
C ILE A 54 4.25 -8.93 -7.05
N ALA A 55 4.32 -7.60 -6.94
CA ALA A 55 3.20 -6.71 -7.19
C ALA A 55 2.58 -6.92 -8.57
N HIS A 56 3.41 -6.92 -9.63
CA HIS A 56 2.91 -7.19 -10.99
C HIS A 56 2.33 -8.59 -11.13
N ALA A 57 2.99 -9.59 -10.55
CA ALA A 57 2.54 -10.98 -10.64
C ALA A 57 1.18 -11.19 -9.96
N ILE A 58 0.95 -10.54 -8.82
CA ILE A 58 -0.35 -10.59 -8.11
C ILE A 58 -1.36 -9.54 -8.62
N GLY A 59 -1.03 -8.77 -9.66
CA GLY A 59 -1.92 -7.81 -10.29
C GLY A 59 -2.19 -6.55 -9.46
N ILE A 60 -1.14 -6.00 -8.85
CA ILE A 60 -1.08 -4.67 -8.24
C ILE A 60 -0.35 -3.73 -9.20
N SER A 61 -0.89 -2.52 -9.39
CA SER A 61 -0.32 -1.53 -10.32
C SER A 61 0.92 -0.86 -9.73
N ASP A 62 1.77 -0.26 -10.58
CA ASP A 62 2.92 0.54 -10.10
C ASP A 62 2.46 1.75 -9.26
N LYS A 63 1.27 2.31 -9.53
CA LYS A 63 0.69 3.41 -8.74
C LYS A 63 0.32 2.93 -7.33
N ASP A 64 -0.34 1.79 -7.24
CA ASP A 64 -0.71 1.16 -5.98
C ASP A 64 0.54 0.81 -5.16
N LEU A 65 1.54 0.20 -5.80
CA LEU A 65 2.81 -0.14 -5.17
C LEU A 65 3.52 1.12 -4.64
N GLY A 66 3.55 2.19 -5.44
CA GLY A 66 4.10 3.48 -5.03
C GLY A 66 3.37 4.09 -3.84
N SER A 67 2.03 4.08 -3.85
CA SER A 67 1.18 4.53 -2.74
C SER A 67 1.46 3.74 -1.46
N LEU A 68 1.47 2.40 -1.55
CA LEU A 68 1.74 1.52 -0.41
C LEU A 68 3.17 1.70 0.12
N SER A 69 4.17 1.86 -0.75
CA SER A 69 5.56 2.06 -0.35
C SER A 69 5.75 3.41 0.35
N ALA A 70 5.07 4.46 -0.12
CA ALA A 70 5.15 5.79 0.48
C ALA A 70 4.62 5.84 1.93
N MET A 71 3.73 4.91 2.33
CA MET A 71 3.20 4.83 3.70
C MET A 71 4.25 4.46 4.76
N PHE A 72 5.34 3.79 4.35
CA PHE A 72 6.44 3.37 5.23
C PHE A 72 7.62 4.35 5.22
N ARG A 73 7.59 5.36 4.35
CA ARG A 73 8.62 6.40 4.26
C ARG A 73 8.36 7.50 5.28
N ARG A 74 9.37 8.35 5.51
CA ARG A 74 9.20 9.54 6.35
C ARG A 74 8.06 10.42 5.82
N PRO A 75 7.18 10.97 6.68
CA PRO A 75 6.07 11.79 6.22
C PRO A 75 6.57 13.12 5.65
N THR A 76 6.45 13.30 4.34
CA THR A 76 6.75 14.54 3.60
C THR A 76 5.54 14.95 2.75
N ALA A 77 5.55 16.17 2.22
CA ALA A 77 4.51 16.61 1.28
C ALA A 77 4.48 15.71 0.02
N ASP A 78 5.65 15.43 -0.57
CA ASP A 78 5.75 14.59 -1.77
C ASP A 78 5.22 13.18 -1.52
N ASN A 79 5.57 12.56 -0.38
CA ASN A 79 5.05 11.25 -0.02
C ASN A 79 3.54 11.28 0.22
N ALA A 80 2.98 12.36 0.74
CA ALA A 80 1.54 12.49 0.90
C ALA A 80 0.79 12.48 -0.44
N TYR A 81 1.30 13.20 -1.45
CA TYR A 81 0.75 13.17 -2.81
C TYR A 81 0.87 11.76 -3.43
N GLN A 82 1.99 11.08 -3.20
CA GLN A 82 2.20 9.71 -3.65
C GLN A 82 1.24 8.72 -2.99
N ILE A 83 1.00 8.83 -1.67
CA ILE A 83 0.02 8.01 -0.94
C ILE A 83 -1.37 8.20 -1.53
N LEU A 84 -1.77 9.43 -1.87
CA LEU A 84 -3.07 9.71 -2.47
C LEU A 84 -3.17 9.39 -3.98
N GLU A 85 -2.08 8.97 -4.61
CA GLU A 85 -1.97 8.77 -6.06
C GLU A 85 -2.47 10.00 -6.85
N VAL A 86 -1.98 11.19 -6.46
CA VAL A 86 -2.38 12.47 -7.06
C VAL A 86 -1.15 13.32 -7.34
N ASP A 87 -1.17 14.08 -8.44
CA ASP A 87 -0.07 14.96 -8.82
C ASP A 87 0.04 16.15 -7.84
N PRO A 88 1.24 16.56 -7.40
CA PRO A 88 1.43 17.75 -6.57
C PRO A 88 0.91 19.05 -7.20
N LYS A 89 0.69 19.10 -8.52
CA LYS A 89 0.09 20.22 -9.26
C LYS A 89 -1.42 20.09 -9.45
N ALA A 90 -2.03 18.99 -9.01
CA ALA A 90 -3.49 18.80 -9.10
C ALA A 90 -4.23 19.87 -8.30
N SER A 91 -5.44 20.21 -8.75
CA SER A 91 -6.33 21.13 -8.04
C SER A 91 -6.80 20.56 -6.70
N ASP A 92 -7.26 21.43 -5.81
CA ASP A 92 -7.73 21.00 -4.49
C ASP A 92 -8.95 20.07 -4.57
N GLU A 93 -9.81 20.26 -5.57
CA GLU A 93 -10.93 19.35 -5.84
C GLU A 93 -10.45 17.95 -6.27
N GLU A 94 -9.39 17.88 -7.07
CA GLU A 94 -8.77 16.61 -7.44
C GLU A 94 -8.12 15.93 -6.23
N VAL A 95 -7.50 16.69 -5.32
CA VAL A 95 -6.97 16.15 -4.05
C VAL A 95 -8.08 15.59 -3.19
N LYS A 96 -9.19 16.32 -3.00
CA LYS A 96 -10.36 15.82 -2.24
C LYS A 96 -10.95 14.56 -2.86
N LYS A 97 -11.04 14.51 -4.20
CA LYS A 97 -11.50 13.34 -4.95
C LYS A 97 -10.56 12.15 -4.79
N ALA A 98 -9.25 12.39 -4.83
CA ALA A 98 -8.23 11.38 -4.61
C ALA A 98 -8.32 10.80 -3.19
N TYR A 99 -8.46 11.64 -2.17
CA TYR A 99 -8.67 11.20 -0.79
C TYR A 99 -9.88 10.27 -0.66
N ARG A 100 -11.06 10.66 -1.18
CA ARG A 100 -12.27 9.81 -1.14
C ARG A 100 -12.05 8.46 -1.83
N ARG A 101 -11.40 8.47 -2.99
CA ARG A 101 -11.05 7.24 -3.73
C ARG A 101 -10.15 6.33 -2.90
N MET A 102 -9.10 6.87 -2.30
CA MET A 102 -8.13 6.09 -1.51
C MET A 102 -8.73 5.59 -0.20
N ALA A 103 -9.56 6.40 0.46
CA ALA A 103 -10.32 5.99 1.64
C ALA A 103 -11.23 4.79 1.33
N MET A 104 -11.96 4.81 0.21
CA MET A 104 -12.79 3.67 -0.22
C MET A 104 -11.96 2.43 -0.60
N LYS A 105 -10.80 2.64 -1.25
CA LYS A 105 -9.88 1.57 -1.67
C LYS A 105 -9.27 0.83 -0.48
N TYR A 106 -8.92 1.56 0.57
CA TYR A 106 -8.20 1.05 1.75
C TYR A 106 -9.06 0.95 3.01
N HIS A 107 -10.38 1.06 2.90
CA HIS A 107 -11.28 0.96 4.04
C HIS A 107 -11.14 -0.39 4.78
N PRO A 108 -11.04 -0.41 6.12
CA PRO A 108 -10.87 -1.64 6.90
C PRO A 108 -11.94 -2.70 6.63
N ASP A 109 -13.20 -2.30 6.39
CA ASP A 109 -14.31 -3.21 6.06
C ASP A 109 -14.01 -4.15 4.88
N LYS A 110 -13.15 -3.74 3.93
CA LYS A 110 -12.77 -4.57 2.77
C LYS A 110 -12.06 -5.87 3.18
N VAL A 111 -11.47 -5.89 4.37
CA VAL A 111 -10.76 -7.04 4.93
C VAL A 111 -11.30 -7.44 6.32
N GLY A 112 -12.44 -6.86 6.74
CA GLY A 112 -12.98 -7.04 8.07
C GLY A 112 -13.35 -8.49 8.44
N HIS A 113 -13.66 -9.31 7.44
CA HIS A 113 -14.01 -10.73 7.62
C HIS A 113 -12.79 -11.64 7.91
N LEU A 114 -11.56 -11.13 7.84
CA LEU A 114 -10.34 -11.93 8.01
C LEU A 114 -9.85 -12.02 9.47
N GLY A 115 -10.51 -11.35 10.40
CA GLY A 115 -10.15 -11.32 11.82
C GLY A 115 -9.53 -9.99 12.25
N GLU A 116 -9.35 -9.86 13.57
CA GLU A 116 -8.99 -8.60 14.23
C GLU A 116 -7.59 -8.08 13.81
N GLU A 117 -6.61 -8.97 13.66
CA GLU A 117 -5.24 -8.58 13.26
C GLU A 117 -5.21 -7.91 11.87
N PHE A 118 -6.00 -8.41 10.93
CA PHE A 118 -6.11 -7.82 9.59
C PHE A 118 -6.86 -6.48 9.62
N GLN A 119 -7.86 -6.35 10.49
CA GLN A 119 -8.57 -5.09 10.70
C GLN A 119 -7.64 -4.02 11.27
N GLN A 120 -6.83 -4.35 12.28
CA GLN A 120 -5.88 -3.41 12.89
C GLN A 120 -4.86 -2.88 11.87
N ALA A 121 -4.25 -3.76 11.08
CA ALA A 121 -3.31 -3.34 10.05
C ALA A 121 -3.99 -2.53 8.92
N ALA A 122 -5.22 -2.88 8.55
CA ALA A 122 -5.98 -2.09 7.59
C ALA A 122 -6.36 -0.71 8.15
N ALA A 123 -6.64 -0.61 9.45
CA ALA A 123 -6.89 0.65 10.14
C ALA A 123 -5.64 1.53 10.18
N GLU A 124 -4.45 0.96 10.41
CA GLU A 124 -3.18 1.70 10.31
C GLU A 124 -2.96 2.23 8.88
N LYS A 125 -3.14 1.37 7.88
CA LYS A 125 -3.06 1.78 6.47
C LYS A 125 -4.05 2.89 6.13
N PHE A 126 -5.27 2.80 6.63
CA PHE A 126 -6.30 3.83 6.44
C PHE A 126 -5.91 5.15 7.13
N ARG A 127 -5.34 5.09 8.34
CA ARG A 127 -4.80 6.27 9.04
C ARG A 127 -3.77 6.99 8.20
N LYS A 128 -2.84 6.27 7.54
CA LYS A 128 -1.84 6.88 6.64
C LYS A 128 -2.48 7.67 5.49
N VAL A 129 -3.62 7.23 4.98
CA VAL A 129 -4.38 7.98 3.96
C VAL A 129 -4.95 9.28 4.53
N GLN A 130 -5.51 9.23 5.74
CA GLN A 130 -6.03 10.41 6.43
C GLN A 130 -4.91 11.41 6.69
N ASP A 131 -3.81 10.97 7.30
CA ASP A 131 -2.65 11.80 7.61
C ASP A 131 -2.03 12.44 6.35
N ALA A 132 -2.04 11.72 5.22
CA ALA A 132 -1.58 12.25 3.94
C ALA A 132 -2.47 13.39 3.44
N TYR A 133 -3.80 13.19 3.47
CA TYR A 133 -4.75 14.23 3.10
C TYR A 133 -4.66 15.44 4.02
N GLU A 134 -4.64 15.25 5.33
CA GLU A 134 -4.52 16.33 6.32
C GLU A 134 -3.26 17.16 6.11
N ARG A 135 -2.13 16.51 5.82
CA ARG A 135 -0.86 17.20 5.53
C ARG A 135 -0.95 18.06 4.26
N ILE A 136 -1.55 17.53 3.19
CA ILE A 136 -1.74 18.30 1.96
C ILE A 136 -2.70 19.46 2.21
N ALA A 137 -3.80 19.20 2.91
CA ALA A 137 -4.82 20.20 3.22
C ALA A 137 -4.24 21.34 4.04
N GLN A 138 -3.46 21.04 5.07
CA GLN A 138 -2.77 22.04 5.88
C GLN A 138 -1.76 22.85 5.06
N ALA A 139 -0.94 22.18 4.23
CA ALA A 139 0.07 22.84 3.41
C ALA A 139 -0.54 23.78 2.36
N ARG A 140 -1.76 23.48 1.88
CA ARG A 140 -2.46 24.24 0.83
C ARG A 140 -3.55 25.19 1.36
N GLY A 141 -3.92 25.09 2.64
CA GLY A 141 -5.05 25.85 3.19
C GLY A 141 -6.42 25.34 2.73
N ILE A 142 -6.55 24.05 2.42
CA ILE A 142 -7.82 23.43 2.04
C ILE A 142 -8.70 23.32 3.29
N LYS A 143 -9.92 23.88 3.22
CA LYS A 143 -10.98 23.72 4.22
C LYS A 143 -11.81 22.46 3.97
#